data_AF-A0AAU1X264-F1
#
_entry.id   AF-A0AAU1X264-F1
#
_cell.length_a   1.000
_cell.length_b   1.000
_cell.length_c   1.000
_cell.angle_alpha   90.00
_cell.angle_beta   90.00
_cell.angle_gamma   90.00
#
_symmetry.space_group_name_H-M   'P 1'
#
loop_
_entity.id
_entity.type
_entity.pdbx_description
1 polymer ?
#
loop_
_entity_poly.entity_id
_entity_poly.type
_entity_poly.pdbx_seq_one_letter_code
_entity_poly.pdbx_strand_id
1 'polypeptide(L)'
;MRNATHWDTVVSKLGYEHLHRHDLRHTAVTWFADTGVQVHVLRRIAGHGSLTTTQRYLHPDVHKITTAGAAPSAHFNVLRAPRSLPSPSP
;
A
#
# COMPACT_ATOMS: atom_id res chain seq x y z
N MET A 1 10.18 -21.00 -14.55
CA MET A 1 9.46 -20.81 -13.27
C MET A 1 8.13 -21.58 -13.15
N ARG A 2 7.29 -21.76 -14.21
CA ARG A 2 6.07 -22.60 -14.10
C ARG A 2 6.36 -24.04 -13.67
N ASN A 3 7.38 -24.65 -14.28
CA ASN A 3 7.73 -26.05 -14.02
C ASN A 3 8.33 -26.27 -12.63
N ALA A 4 9.02 -25.27 -12.06
CA ALA A 4 9.67 -25.37 -10.75
C ALA A 4 8.68 -25.47 -9.57
N THR A 5 7.41 -25.13 -9.79
CA THR A 5 6.36 -25.13 -8.75
C THR A 5 5.25 -26.14 -9.03
N HIS A 6 5.33 -26.90 -10.13
CA HIS A 6 4.23 -27.74 -10.64
C HIS A 6 2.89 -26.99 -10.66
N TRP A 7 2.93 -25.72 -11.06
CA TRP A 7 1.80 -24.80 -10.92
C TRP A 7 0.54 -25.36 -11.57
N ASP A 8 0.62 -25.80 -12.82
CA ASP A 8 -0.54 -26.27 -13.58
C ASP A 8 -1.22 -27.46 -12.88
N THR A 9 -0.46 -28.36 -12.25
CA THR A 9 -0.98 -29.44 -11.42
C THR A 9 -1.70 -28.93 -10.18
N VAL A 10 -1.14 -27.94 -9.49
CA VAL A 10 -1.77 -27.34 -8.30
C VAL A 10 -3.10 -26.68 -8.69
N VAL A 11 -3.10 -25.89 -9.75
CA VAL A 11 -4.29 -25.14 -10.14
C VAL A 11 -5.41 -26.07 -10.64
N SER A 12 -5.06 -27.11 -11.40
CA SER A 12 -6.00 -28.14 -11.84
C SER A 12 -6.59 -28.92 -10.65
N LYS A 13 -5.76 -29.33 -9.69
CA LYS A 13 -6.25 -30.01 -8.46
C LYS A 13 -7.19 -29.15 -7.62
N LEU A 14 -7.00 -27.82 -7.64
CA LEU A 14 -7.87 -26.87 -6.95
C LEU A 14 -9.10 -26.46 -7.77
N GLY A 15 -9.22 -26.91 -9.03
CA GLY A 15 -10.34 -26.59 -9.91
C GLY A 15 -10.33 -25.18 -10.51
N TYR A 16 -9.18 -24.49 -10.52
CA TYR A 16 -9.08 -23.09 -10.98
C TYR A 16 -8.29 -22.94 -12.30
N GLU A 17 -8.58 -23.73 -13.32
CA GLU A 17 -7.74 -23.89 -14.53
C GLU A 17 -7.31 -22.59 -15.25
N HIS A 18 -8.05 -21.49 -15.04
CA HIS A 18 -7.74 -20.17 -15.60
C HIS A 18 -6.92 -19.25 -14.68
N LEU A 19 -6.61 -19.66 -13.45
CA LEU A 19 -5.86 -18.87 -12.48
C LEU A 19 -4.37 -18.86 -12.85
N HIS A 20 -3.87 -17.67 -13.18
CA HIS A 20 -2.46 -17.46 -13.43
C HIS A 20 -1.77 -16.82 -12.22
N ARG A 21 -0.49 -17.12 -12.04
CA ARG A 21 0.32 -16.44 -11.00
C ARG A 21 0.36 -14.92 -11.14
N HIS A 22 0.16 -14.41 -12.36
CA HIS A 22 0.10 -12.96 -12.58
C HIS A 22 -1.14 -12.36 -11.91
N ASP A 23 -2.27 -13.08 -11.89
CA ASP A 23 -3.50 -12.64 -11.22
C ASP A 23 -3.29 -12.56 -9.71
N LEU A 24 -2.61 -13.56 -9.13
CA LEU A 24 -2.20 -13.51 -7.71
C LEU A 24 -1.29 -12.32 -7.41
N ARG A 25 -0.36 -12.00 -8.31
CA ARG A 25 0.48 -10.80 -8.20
C ARG A 25 -0.38 -9.54 -8.23
N HIS A 26 -1.33 -9.45 -9.16
CA HIS A 26 -2.26 -8.32 -9.24
C HIS A 26 -3.05 -8.14 -7.94
N THR A 27 -3.60 -9.23 -7.38
CA THR A 27 -4.32 -9.22 -6.11
C THR A 27 -3.44 -8.73 -4.96
N ALA A 28 -2.22 -9.28 -4.83
CA ALA A 28 -1.30 -8.87 -3.77
C ALA A 28 -0.92 -7.39 -3.85
N VAL A 29 -0.65 -6.88 -5.06
CA VAL A 29 -0.30 -5.46 -5.27
C VAL A 29 -1.49 -4.54 -4.96
N THR A 30 -2.71 -4.97 -5.27
CA THR A 30 -3.94 -4.24 -4.90
C THR A 30 -4.07 -4.13 -3.38
N TRP A 31 -3.91 -5.23 -2.64
CA TRP A 31 -4.00 -5.19 -1.18
C TRP A 31 -2.93 -4.32 -0.54
N PHE A 32 -1.69 -4.36 -1.03
CA PHE A 32 -0.66 -3.45 -0.53
C PHE A 32 -1.01 -1.98 -0.79
N ALA A 33 -1.56 -1.65 -1.95
CA ALA A 33 -2.02 -0.30 -2.23
C ALA A 33 -3.15 0.14 -1.29
N ASP A 34 -4.10 -0.76 -1.00
CA ASP A 34 -5.21 -0.48 -0.10
C ASP A 34 -4.75 -0.20 1.33
N THR A 35 -3.72 -0.91 1.82
CA THR A 35 -3.07 -0.66 3.11
C THR A 35 -2.29 0.66 3.18
N GLY A 36 -2.20 1.42 2.07
CA GLY A 36 -1.54 2.72 2.04
C GLY A 36 -0.02 2.65 1.88
N VAL A 37 0.52 1.53 1.37
CA VAL A 37 1.96 1.43 1.05
C VAL A 37 2.33 2.48 0.01
N GLN A 38 3.42 3.20 0.24
CA GLN A 38 3.91 4.24 -0.66
C GLN A 38 4.21 3.67 -2.06
N VAL A 39 3.80 4.38 -3.11
CA VAL A 39 3.87 3.90 -4.51
C VAL A 39 5.26 3.45 -4.96
N HIS A 40 6.33 4.09 -4.48
CA HIS A 40 7.70 3.72 -4.85
C HIS A 40 8.14 2.41 -4.19
N VAL A 41 7.68 2.14 -2.95
CA VAL A 41 7.89 0.86 -2.27
C VAL A 41 7.07 -0.22 -2.97
N LEU A 42 5.80 0.09 -3.27
CA LEU A 42 4.91 -0.83 -3.97
C LEU A 42 5.47 -1.22 -5.34
N ARG A 43 6.05 -0.28 -6.09
CA ARG A 43 6.73 -0.56 -7.36
C ARG A 43 7.86 -1.57 -7.18
N ARG A 44 8.65 -1.45 -6.11
CA ARG A 44 9.77 -2.35 -5.84
C ARG A 44 9.30 -3.75 -5.50
N ILE A 45 8.27 -3.87 -4.65
CA ILE A 45 7.61 -5.15 -4.33
C ILE A 45 7.02 -5.77 -5.60
N ALA A 46 6.31 -4.96 -6.39
CA ALA A 46 5.71 -5.33 -7.66
C ALA A 46 6.73 -5.46 -8.81
N GLY A 47 8.03 -5.30 -8.57
CA GLY A 47 9.08 -5.45 -9.57
C GLY A 47 8.86 -4.68 -10.87
N HIS A 48 8.11 -3.57 -10.85
CA HIS A 48 7.73 -2.85 -12.05
C HIS A 48 8.85 -1.90 -12.50
N GLY A 49 9.12 -1.87 -13.81
CA GLY A 49 10.11 -0.97 -14.42
C GLY A 49 9.72 0.50 -14.29
N SER A 50 8.42 0.81 -14.25
CA SER A 50 7.90 2.18 -14.15
C SER A 50 6.91 2.35 -13.00
N LEU A 51 6.87 3.57 -12.45
CA LEU A 51 5.82 3.98 -11.50
C LEU A 51 4.44 3.97 -12.15
N THR A 52 4.32 4.33 -13.43
CA THR A 52 3.04 4.37 -14.16
C THR A 52 2.33 3.03 -14.17
N THR A 53 3.07 1.92 -14.32
CA THR A 53 2.52 0.56 -14.23
C THR A 53 1.96 0.24 -12.83
N THR A 54 2.54 0.87 -11.79
CA THR A 54 2.12 0.69 -10.39
C THR A 54 0.97 1.62 -10.00
N GLN A 55 0.81 2.75 -10.68
CA GLN A 55 -0.28 3.69 -10.40
C GLN A 55 -1.67 3.11 -10.64
N ARG A 56 -1.80 2.09 -11.51
CA ARG A 56 -3.08 1.40 -11.76
C ARG A 56 -3.73 0.83 -10.48
N TYR A 57 -2.94 0.52 -9.46
CA TYR A 57 -3.43 -0.06 -8.20
C TYR A 57 -3.74 1.02 -7.14
N LEU A 58 -3.43 2.28 -7.41
CA LEU A 58 -3.74 3.36 -6.47
C LEU A 58 -5.15 3.85 -6.74
N HIS A 59 -6.06 3.58 -5.83
CA HIS A 59 -7.41 4.14 -5.85
C HIS A 59 -7.44 5.40 -4.96
N PRO A 60 -7.52 6.61 -5.55
CA PRO A 60 -7.70 7.82 -4.76
C PRO A 60 -9.10 7.83 -4.15
N ASP A 61 -9.16 7.63 -2.84
CA ASP A 61 -10.38 7.82 -2.04
C ASP A 61 -10.43 9.28 -1.55
N VAL A 62 -11.59 9.91 -1.68
CA VAL A 62 -11.86 11.27 -1.18
C VAL A 62 -11.45 11.38 0.30
N HIS A 63 -11.72 10.36 1.12
CA HIS A 63 -11.29 10.34 2.51
C HIS A 63 -9.77 10.37 2.66
N LYS A 64 -9.04 9.58 1.86
CA LYS A 64 -7.56 9.56 1.88
C LYS A 64 -6.98 10.92 1.49
N ILE A 65 -7.60 11.61 0.52
CA ILE A 65 -7.20 12.95 0.10
C ILE A 65 -7.46 13.96 1.23
N THR A 66 -8.63 13.94 1.84
CA THR A 66 -8.98 14.86 2.94
C THR A 66 -8.08 14.64 4.16
N THR A 67 -7.83 13.38 4.56
CA THR A 67 -6.90 13.05 5.65
C THR A 67 -5.48 13.52 5.34
N ALA A 68 -4.99 13.30 4.12
CA ALA A 68 -3.68 13.78 3.71
C ALA A 68 -3.58 15.31 3.77
N GLY A 69 -4.64 16.03 3.35
CA GLY A 69 -4.71 17.48 3.44
C GLY A 69 -4.72 18.03 4.87
N ALA A 70 -5.28 17.29 5.84
CA ALA A 70 -5.35 17.69 7.24
C ALA A 70 -4.03 17.42 8.01
N ALA A 71 -3.19 16.49 7.54
CA ALA A 71 -1.98 16.07 8.24
C ALA A 71 -0.96 17.21 8.52
N PRO A 72 -0.69 18.15 7.58
CA PRO A 72 0.20 19.28 7.84
C PRO A 72 -0.34 20.19 8.96
N SER A 73 -1.64 20.50 8.93
CA SER A 73 -2.29 21.33 9.96
C SER A 73 -2.17 20.70 11.34
N ALA A 74 -2.37 19.37 11.44
CA ALA A 74 -2.18 18.64 12.69
C ALA A 74 -0.73 18.72 13.18
N HIS A 75 0.25 18.53 12.28
CA HIS A 75 1.67 18.62 12.63
C HIS A 75 2.07 20.01 13.15
N PHE A 76 1.63 21.08 12.48
CA PHE A 76 1.93 22.45 12.92
C PHE A 76 1.25 22.80 14.26
N ASN A 77 0.03 22.29 14.51
CA ASN A 77 -0.65 22.51 15.79
C ASN A 77 0.11 21.91 16.97
N VAL A 78 0.74 20.74 16.79
CA VAL A 78 1.60 20.13 17.82
C VAL A 78 2.82 21.02 18.11
N LEU A 79 3.45 21.57 17.06
CA LEU A 79 4.62 22.47 17.22
C LEU A 79 4.26 23.81 17.87
N ARG A 80 3.01 24.27 17.69
CA ARG A 80 2.51 25.55 18.22
C ARG A 80 1.99 25.45 19.65
N ALA A 81 1.70 24.26 20.15
CA ALA A 81 1.20 24.07 21.50
C ALA A 81 2.23 24.59 22.53
N PRO A 82 1.84 25.48 23.47
CA PRO A 82 2.76 25.99 24.47
C PRO A 82 3.26 24.83 25.33
N ARG A 83 4.59 24.70 25.48
CA ARG A 83 5.18 23.82 26.49
C ARG A 83 4.66 24.30 27.84
N SER A 84 3.76 23.54 28.45
CA SER A 84 3.39 23.72 29.84
C SER A 84 4.66 23.55 30.68
N LEU A 85 5.23 24.66 31.12
CA LEU A 85 6.33 24.66 32.08
C LEU A 85 5.79 24.12 33.42
N PRO A 86 6.52 23.24 34.11
CA PRO A 86 6.10 22.78 35.43
C PRO A 86 5.97 23.98 36.36
N SER A 87 4.84 24.08 37.08
CA SER A 87 4.62 25.12 38.08
C SER A 87 5.71 25.04 39.16
N PRO A 88 6.31 26.15 39.60
CA PRO A 88 7.19 26.13 40.75
C PRO A 88 6.39 25.66 41.98
N SER A 89 6.97 24.72 42.72
CA SER A 89 6.42 24.24 44.00
C SER A 89 6.54 25.33 45.07
N PRO A 90 5.62 25.37 46.05
CA PRO A 90 5.53 26.44 47.05
C PRO A 90 6.74 26.49 48.00
#